data_AF-A0A7Y6AEF2-F1
#
_entry.id   AF-A0A7Y6AEF2-F1
#
_cell.length_a   1.000
_cell.length_b   1.000
_cell.length_c   1.000
_cell.angle_alpha   90.00
_cell.angle_beta   90.00
_cell.angle_gamma   90.00
#
_symmetry.space_group_name_H-M   'P 1'
#
loop_
_entity.id
_entity.type
_entity.pdbx_description
1 polymer ?
#
loop_
_entity_poly.entity_id
_entity_poly.type
_entity_poly.pdbx_seq_one_letter_code
_entity_poly.pdbx_strand_id
1 'polypeptide(L)'
;MSARRTDRGTDRDLDVDPLIDDPGTRIVVCCGSGGVGKTTTAAALALRAAERGRDVVVLTIDPARRLAQSMGLTELDNTPRRVAGVDETKGGSLHAMMLDMKRTFDEIVEQH
;
A
#
# COMPACT_ATOMS: atom_id res chain seq x y z
N MET A 1 33.82 17.21 -33.99
CA MET A 1 32.55 16.48 -34.18
C MET A 1 32.01 16.16 -32.78
N SER A 2 31.28 17.10 -32.18
CA SER A 2 30.79 17.00 -30.79
C SER A 2 29.43 16.33 -30.80
N ALA A 3 29.35 15.12 -30.24
CA ALA A 3 28.08 14.41 -30.09
C ALA A 3 27.21 15.20 -29.08
N ARG A 4 26.15 15.81 -29.61
CA ARG A 4 25.06 16.39 -28.83
C ARG A 4 24.53 15.33 -27.87
N ARG A 5 24.85 15.47 -26.59
CA ARG A 5 24.25 14.68 -25.52
C ARG A 5 22.80 15.17 -25.41
N THR A 6 21.88 14.35 -25.93
CA THR A 6 20.45 14.59 -25.86
C THR A 6 20.03 14.71 -24.40
N ASP A 7 19.36 15.82 -24.12
CA ASP A 7 18.61 16.14 -22.91
C ASP A 7 17.79 14.93 -22.45
N ARG A 8 18.28 14.20 -21.45
CA ARG A 8 17.46 13.25 -20.69
C ARG A 8 16.64 14.10 -19.75
N GLY A 9 15.36 14.25 -20.08
CA GLY A 9 14.37 14.99 -19.30
C GLY A 9 14.55 14.71 -17.81
N THR A 10 14.51 15.78 -17.03
CA THR A 10 14.71 15.78 -15.58
C THR A 10 14.02 14.58 -14.94
N ASP A 11 14.83 13.69 -14.37
CA ASP A 11 14.36 12.60 -13.53
C ASP A 11 13.70 13.26 -12.31
N ARG A 12 12.38 13.45 -12.40
CA ARG A 12 11.59 13.95 -11.28
C ARG A 12 11.39 12.73 -10.38
N ASP A 13 12.29 12.59 -9.41
CA ASP A 13 12.06 11.68 -8.30
C ASP A 13 10.67 11.93 -7.73
N LEU A 14 9.87 10.88 -7.63
CA LEU A 14 8.55 10.93 -7.04
C LEU A 14 8.72 11.08 -5.53
N ASP A 15 8.64 12.31 -5.04
CA ASP A 15 8.62 12.57 -3.60
C ASP A 15 7.24 12.24 -3.01
N VAL A 16 7.16 11.08 -2.36
CA VAL A 16 5.94 10.55 -1.75
C VAL A 16 5.79 10.95 -0.28
N ASP A 17 6.85 11.43 0.36
CA ASP A 17 6.83 11.76 1.79
C ASP A 17 5.80 12.86 2.12
N PRO A 18 5.67 13.97 1.35
CA PRO A 18 4.64 14.97 1.60
C PRO A 18 3.20 14.43 1.53
N LEU A 19 2.95 13.47 0.63
CA LEU A 19 1.63 12.84 0.48
C LEU A 19 1.28 11.99 1.70
N ILE A 20 2.23 11.21 2.20
CA ILE A 20 1.99 10.31 3.34
C ILE A 20 2.07 11.03 4.68
N ASP A 21 2.76 12.18 4.78
CA ASP A 21 2.83 12.97 6.00
C ASP A 21 1.60 13.86 6.22
N ASP A 22 0.92 14.25 5.15
CA ASP A 22 -0.26 15.10 5.25
C ASP A 22 -1.41 14.35 5.98
N PRO A 23 -1.85 14.83 7.16
CA PRO A 23 -2.97 14.23 7.88
C PRO A 23 -4.32 14.40 7.13
N GLY A 24 -4.41 15.35 6.19
CA GLY A 24 -5.55 15.49 5.28
C GLY A 24 -5.66 14.32 4.29
N THR A 25 -4.54 13.69 3.94
CA THR A 25 -4.50 12.53 3.05
C THR A 25 -4.81 11.25 3.83
N ARG A 26 -6.10 10.87 3.83
CA ARG A 26 -6.61 9.69 4.55
C ARG A 26 -6.68 8.42 3.72
N ILE A 27 -6.75 8.54 2.39
CA ILE A 27 -6.88 7.40 1.47
C ILE A 27 -5.91 7.61 0.30
N VAL A 28 -5.09 6.59 0.03
CA VAL A 28 -4.21 6.53 -1.15
C VAL A 28 -4.60 5.31 -1.98
N VAL A 29 -4.97 5.54 -3.23
CA VAL A 29 -5.38 4.48 -4.16
C VAL A 29 -4.29 4.28 -5.21
N CYS A 30 -3.68 3.09 -5.22
CA CYS A 30 -2.70 2.71 -6.25
C CYS A 30 -3.43 2.17 -7.48
N CYS A 31 -3.49 2.97 -8.55
CA CYS A 31 -4.16 2.64 -9.82
C CYS A 31 -3.15 2.32 -10.93
N GLY A 32 -3.59 1.57 -11.95
CA GLY A 32 -2.74 1.17 -13.09
C GLY A 32 -3.13 -0.17 -13.69
N SER A 33 -2.55 -0.52 -14.84
CA SER A 33 -2.80 -1.78 -15.54
C SER A 33 -2.33 -3.02 -14.74
N GLY A 34 -2.70 -4.22 -15.18
CA GLY A 34 -2.27 -5.47 -14.54
C GLY A 34 -0.75 -5.62 -14.54
N GLY A 35 -0.17 -6.11 -13.44
CA GLY A 35 1.26 -6.42 -13.37
C GLY A 35 2.23 -5.25 -13.20
N VAL A 36 1.76 -3.99 -13.12
CA VAL A 36 2.65 -2.80 -12.99
C VAL A 36 3.19 -2.53 -11.58
N GLY A 37 2.93 -3.41 -10.61
CA GLY A 37 3.46 -3.28 -9.25
C GLY A 37 2.55 -2.57 -8.23
N LYS A 38 1.28 -2.29 -8.54
CA LYS A 38 0.33 -1.62 -7.62
C LYS A 38 0.35 -2.15 -6.19
N THR A 39 0.27 -3.47 -6.01
CA THR A 39 0.25 -4.10 -4.68
C THR A 39 1.55 -3.85 -3.92
N THR A 40 2.68 -3.94 -4.61
CA THR A 40 4.00 -3.66 -4.03
C THR A 40 4.15 -2.19 -3.67
N THR A 41 3.71 -1.29 -4.55
CA THR A 41 3.71 0.15 -4.29
C THR A 41 2.82 0.51 -3.11
N ALA A 42 1.61 -0.03 -3.03
CA ALA A 42 0.70 0.18 -1.89
C ALA A 42 1.32 -0.31 -0.57
N ALA A 43 1.95 -1.49 -0.59
CA ALA A 43 2.66 -2.05 0.56
C ALA A 43 3.83 -1.15 1.00
N ALA A 44 4.64 -0.66 0.06
CA ALA A 44 5.77 0.22 0.35
C ALA A 44 5.32 1.58 0.91
N LEU A 45 4.28 2.18 0.34
CA LEU A 45 3.70 3.44 0.83
C LEU A 45 3.14 3.27 2.24
N ALA A 46 2.44 2.16 2.51
CA ALA A 46 1.87 1.89 3.82
C ALA A 46 2.94 1.65 4.88
N LEU A 47 3.98 0.88 4.56
CA LEU A 47 5.14 0.69 5.44
C LEU A 47 5.81 2.03 5.74
N ARG A 48 6.12 2.83 4.71
CA ARG A 48 6.75 4.13 4.88
C ARG A 48 5.91 5.07 5.74
N ALA A 49 4.59 5.09 5.57
CA ALA A 49 3.69 5.90 6.37
C ALA A 49 3.67 5.45 7.85
N ALA A 50 3.67 4.13 8.10
CA ALA A 50 3.72 3.57 9.45
C ALA A 50 5.03 3.91 10.17
N GLU A 51 6.18 3.75 9.50
CA GLU A 51 7.50 4.15 10.01
C GLU A 51 7.59 5.65 10.33
N ARG A 52 6.69 6.46 9.75
CA ARG A 52 6.60 7.90 9.96
C ARG A 52 5.60 8.30 11.04
N GLY A 53 5.00 7.34 11.75
CA GLY A 53 4.14 7.59 12.90
C GLY A 53 2.64 7.50 12.59
N ARG A 54 2.25 7.01 11.41
CA ARG A 54 0.83 6.84 11.06
C ARG A 54 0.31 5.46 11.42
N ASP A 55 -0.95 5.39 11.83
CA ASP A 55 -1.69 4.13 11.89
C ASP A 55 -2.30 3.85 10.53
N VAL A 56 -1.82 2.80 9.87
CA VAL A 56 -2.12 2.51 8.47
C VAL A 56 -2.65 1.09 8.32
N VAL A 57 -3.66 0.94 7.45
CA VAL A 57 -4.08 -0.35 6.92
C VAL A 57 -3.85 -0.38 5.41
N VAL A 58 -3.14 -1.39 4.91
CA VAL A 58 -3.01 -1.68 3.49
C VAL A 58 -3.99 -2.77 3.08
N LEU A 59 -4.76 -2.51 2.04
CA LEU A 59 -5.81 -3.39 1.54
C LEU A 59 -5.46 -3.91 0.15
N THR A 60 -5.70 -5.19 -0.11
CA THR A 60 -5.70 -5.75 -1.46
C THR A 60 -7.00 -6.48 -1.77
N ILE A 61 -7.35 -6.57 -3.04
CA ILE A 61 -8.42 -7.44 -3.56
C ILE A 61 -7.85 -8.61 -4.39
N ASP A 62 -6.53 -8.74 -4.47
CA ASP A 62 -5.87 -9.75 -5.28
C ASP A 62 -5.86 -11.11 -4.56
N PRO A 63 -6.60 -12.14 -5.07
CA PRO A 63 -6.63 -13.45 -4.44
C PRO A 63 -5.30 -14.18 -4.52
N ALA A 64 -4.34 -13.72 -5.34
CA ALA A 64 -3.04 -14.35 -5.51
C ALA A 64 -2.09 -14.19 -4.30
N ARG A 65 -2.58 -13.70 -3.15
CA ARG A 65 -1.83 -13.56 -1.89
C ARG A 65 -0.58 -12.67 -1.98
N ARG A 66 -0.47 -11.83 -3.02
CA ARG A 66 0.72 -11.00 -3.28
C ARG A 66 1.02 -10.06 -2.12
N LEU A 67 0.00 -9.45 -1.53
CA LEU A 67 0.19 -8.58 -0.37
C LEU A 67 0.70 -9.34 0.85
N ALA A 68 0.13 -10.52 1.14
CA ALA A 68 0.56 -11.34 2.26
C ALA A 68 2.05 -11.71 2.12
N GLN A 69 2.48 -12.12 0.92
CA GLN A 69 3.89 -12.39 0.62
C GLN A 69 4.78 -11.15 0.83
N SER A 70 4.38 -9.98 0.33
CA SER A 70 5.12 -8.73 0.52
C SER A 70 5.27 -8.33 1.99
N MET A 71 4.31 -8.72 2.84
CA MET A 71 4.27 -8.37 4.26
C MET A 71 4.79 -9.50 5.18
N GLY A 72 5.28 -10.61 4.62
CA GLY A 72 5.73 -11.77 5.41
C GLY A 72 4.61 -12.49 6.16
N LEU A 73 3.36 -12.38 5.68
CA LEU A 73 2.18 -13.02 6.25
C LEU A 73 1.82 -14.28 5.48
N THR A 74 1.30 -15.29 6.18
CA THR A 74 0.86 -16.55 5.57
C THR A 74 -0.47 -16.39 4.85
N GLU A 75 -1.44 -15.71 5.48
CA GLU A 75 -2.78 -15.47 4.93
C GLU A 75 -3.32 -14.10 5.37
N LEU A 76 -4.22 -13.56 4.54
CA LEU A 76 -4.99 -12.34 4.80
C LEU A 76 -6.46 -12.64 4.52
N ASP A 77 -7.33 -12.05 5.32
CA ASP A 77 -8.78 -12.13 5.22
C ASP A 77 -9.39 -10.73 5.39
N ASN A 78 -10.72 -10.66 5.52
CA ASN A 78 -11.48 -9.43 5.74
C ASN A 78 -11.18 -8.76 7.09
N THR A 79 -10.29 -9.31 7.92
CA THR A 79 -9.90 -8.72 9.20
C THR A 79 -8.49 -8.11 9.09
N PRO A 80 -8.29 -6.83 9.48
CA PRO A 80 -6.96 -6.25 9.56
C PRO A 80 -6.04 -7.04 10.49
N ARG A 81 -4.88 -7.47 9.97
CA ARG A 81 -3.84 -8.17 10.70
C ARG A 81 -2.60 -7.31 10.82
N ARG A 82 -2.05 -7.20 12.02
CA ARG A 82 -0.85 -6.42 12.28
C ARG A 82 0.35 -7.02 11.55
N VAL A 83 1.14 -6.17 10.89
CA VAL A 83 2.41 -6.54 10.27
C VAL A 83 3.52 -6.39 11.32
N ALA A 84 4.33 -7.42 11.50
CA ALA A 84 5.46 -7.40 12.43
C ALA A 84 6.72 -6.84 11.77
N GLY A 85 7.68 -6.37 12.58
CA GLY A 85 8.98 -5.91 12.09
C GLY A 85 9.00 -4.51 11.47
N VAL A 86 7.94 -3.72 11.67
CA VAL A 86 7.90 -2.30 11.30
C VAL A 86 8.64 -1.48 12.36
N ASP A 87 9.35 -0.42 11.94
CA ASP A 87 9.92 0.56 12.87
C ASP A 87 8.79 1.43 13.45
N GLU A 88 8.51 1.25 14.73
CA GLU A 88 7.43 1.94 15.45
C GLU A 88 7.97 3.03 16.38
N THR A 89 9.24 3.43 16.25
CA THR A 89 9.87 4.46 17.11
C THR A 89 9.14 5.81 17.07
N LYS A 90 8.42 6.10 15.97
CA LYS A 90 7.58 7.29 15.80
C LYS A 90 6.11 7.08 16.20
N GLY A 91 5.76 5.92 16.75
CA GLY A 91 4.42 5.61 17.28
C GLY A 91 3.39 5.18 16.24
N GLY A 92 3.79 4.84 15.02
CA GLY A 92 2.87 4.36 13.98
C GLY A 92 2.66 2.85 14.04
N SER A 93 1.74 2.35 13.22
CA SER A 93 1.46 0.93 13.11
C SER A 93 1.00 0.54 11.71
N LEU A 94 1.33 -0.68 11.28
CA LEU A 94 0.91 -1.22 9.98
C LEU A 94 0.02 -2.44 10.17
N HIS A 95 -1.12 -2.42 9.51
CA HIS A 95 -2.02 -3.55 9.34
C HIS A 95 -2.17 -3.88 7.86
N ALA A 96 -2.41 -5.14 7.54
CA ALA A 96 -2.74 -5.60 6.21
C ALA A 96 -4.07 -6.37 6.23
N MET A 97 -4.87 -6.21 5.18
CA MET A 97 -6.11 -6.97 4.98
C MET A 97 -6.31 -7.31 3.51
N MET A 98 -7.09 -8.35 3.25
CA MET A 98 -7.56 -8.69 1.92
C MET A 98 -9.07 -8.64 1.90
N LEU A 99 -9.62 -7.81 1.01
CA LEU A 99 -11.07 -7.73 0.82
C LEU A 99 -11.54 -8.90 -0.06
N ASP A 100 -12.33 -9.79 0.54
CA ASP A 100 -13.09 -10.83 -0.14
C ASP A 100 -14.45 -10.25 -0.57
N MET A 101 -14.54 -9.86 -1.85
CA MET A 101 -15.75 -9.28 -2.42
C MET A 101 -17.00 -10.14 -2.24
N LYS A 102 -16.88 -11.48 -2.29
CA LYS A 102 -18.04 -12.36 -2.15
C LYS A 102 -18.58 -12.29 -0.73
N ARG A 103 -17.69 -12.44 0.24
CA ARG A 103 -18.04 -12.40 1.65
C ARG A 103 -18.55 -11.01 2.07
N THR A 104 -17.94 -9.94 1.57
CA THR A 104 -18.41 -8.57 1.83
C THR A 104 -19.78 -8.31 1.22
N PHE A 105 -20.09 -8.89 0.07
CA PHE A 105 -21.43 -8.79 -0.52
C PHE A 105 -22.45 -9.58 0.30
N ASP A 106 -22.13 -10.80 0.71
CA ASP A 106 -22.99 -11.64 1.55
C ASP A 106 -23.32 -10.91 2.88
N GLU A 107 -22.32 -10.27 3.52
CA GLU A 107 -22.52 -9.45 4.74
C GLU A 107 -23.46 -8.25 4.53
N ILE A 108 -23.45 -7.62 3.35
CA ILE A 108 -24.37 -6.51 3.01
C ILE A 108 -25.80 -7.02 2.82
N VAL A 109 -25.95 -8.20 2.20
CA VAL A 109 -27.25 -8.84 1.96
C VAL A 109 -27.89 -9.32 3.26
N GLU A 110 -27.13 -9.87 4.20
CA GLU A 110 -27.63 -10.32 5.50
C GLU A 110 -28.05 -9.17 6.45
N GLN A 111 -27.57 -7.95 6.21
CA GLN A 111 -27.95 -6.76 6.97
C GLN A 111 -29.24 -6.08 6.48
N HIS A 112 -29.85 -6.56 5.39
CA HIS A 112 -31.09 -6.04 4.79
C HIS A 112 -32.17 -7.13 4.67
#